data_AF-A0A7Y6WUB4-F1
#
_entry.id   AF-A0A7Y6WUB4-F1
#
_cell.length_a   1.000
_cell.length_b   1.000
_cell.length_c   1.000
_cell.angle_alpha   90.00
_cell.angle_beta   90.00
_cell.angle_gamma   90.00
#
_symmetry.space_group_name_H-M   'P 1'
#
loop_
_entity.id
_entity.type
_entity.pdbx_description
1 polymer ?
#
loop_
_entity_poly.entity_id
_entity_poly.type
_entity_poly.pdbx_seq_one_letter_code
_entity_poly.pdbx_strand_id
1 'polypeptide(L)'
;MKSRLRMLRPCFALCLLLACAPPLDETDAALAQQSFAAGSEDPDSHSQGTQLHGTPVRSVMYDGALVRHAGAFRDADVQLLRGEVVAAMPLAVNGFTPSLMICGGGAAANETRSCGFVVDGQGVCSPRSTVTLTGGDSGSPRNHCAGAPVVRVCSGEAPCEHQGPGYLASANSSFSLNNCPTVEFTCPASGVYTALAGPRTPNTAWRMQLTSRSSTYPTTRKLFRGEALIGARLRQPSTGPFLEIQDVINGNEFPNTEGSGMWEPSGHTFLYRVRYTPSGGTSPVSLCSTGANWAVPVKGVFNLTGARSESPRTFTLGCDAGVIAKCYRWGYQPWRDGATSGPITEAHWSCTRMARADYCGQGTSFTQDGTRIRPWDDLTPAIISAPSPGSGSDDLTFEAGWNTAGPACLSHLRWKHLTASCVPLNPPIYDANGDIVNDCRDPNTPYSTGKCAEICDNADEAAHYYGSRVFNSSALNTP
;
A
#
# COMPACT_ATOMS: atom_id res chain seq x y z
N MET A 1 9.70 -35.79 67.81
CA MET A 1 11.10 -35.77 68.30
C MET A 1 11.93 -36.71 67.44
N LYS A 2 13.02 -36.20 66.84
CA LYS A 2 14.11 -36.91 66.11
C LYS A 2 13.68 -37.58 64.78
N SER A 3 14.42 -37.52 63.68
CA SER A 3 15.74 -36.95 63.39
C SER A 3 15.86 -36.72 61.88
N ARG A 4 16.65 -35.71 61.48
CA ARG A 4 17.12 -35.51 60.11
C ARG A 4 18.13 -36.60 59.73
N LEU A 5 18.22 -36.98 58.45
CA LEU A 5 19.48 -37.43 57.87
C LEU A 5 19.61 -36.98 56.40
N ARG A 6 20.82 -36.50 56.07
CA ARG A 6 21.27 -35.92 54.80
C ARG A 6 21.92 -37.00 53.91
N MET A 7 21.66 -36.89 52.61
CA MET A 7 22.57 -37.03 51.44
C MET A 7 23.20 -38.38 51.00
N LEU A 8 22.95 -38.66 49.69
CA LEU A 8 23.85 -39.08 48.59
C LEU A 8 23.88 -40.55 48.07
N ARG A 9 23.32 -40.69 46.83
CA ARG A 9 23.65 -41.53 45.63
C ARG A 9 23.71 -43.08 45.76
N PRO A 10 23.13 -43.86 44.81
CA PRO A 10 23.60 -43.93 43.41
C PRO A 10 22.54 -44.28 42.31
N CYS A 11 22.97 -44.16 41.05
CA CYS A 11 22.59 -44.86 39.82
C CYS A 11 21.28 -45.68 39.67
N PHE A 12 20.72 -45.58 38.45
CA PHE A 12 19.81 -46.51 37.75
C PHE A 12 18.38 -46.65 38.27
N ALA A 13 17.44 -45.95 37.62
CA ALA A 13 16.09 -46.45 37.40
C ALA A 13 15.54 -45.93 36.06
N LEU A 14 15.56 -46.83 35.10
CA LEU A 14 14.88 -46.80 33.81
C LEU A 14 13.36 -46.84 34.07
N CYS A 15 12.61 -45.80 33.70
CA CYS A 15 11.15 -45.89 33.57
C CYS A 15 10.73 -45.14 32.31
N LEU A 16 10.31 -45.93 31.31
CA LEU A 16 9.58 -45.49 30.14
C LEU A 16 8.30 -44.77 30.56
N LEU A 17 8.10 -43.55 30.08
CA LEU A 17 6.78 -42.98 29.85
C LEU A 17 6.62 -42.81 28.34
N LEU A 18 5.91 -43.77 27.75
CA LEU A 18 5.32 -43.70 26.42
C LEU A 18 4.29 -42.56 26.42
N ALA A 19 4.64 -41.43 25.83
CA ALA A 19 3.68 -40.46 25.33
C ALA A 19 3.20 -40.95 23.95
N CYS A 20 1.94 -41.34 23.85
CA CYS A 20 1.27 -41.49 22.55
C CYS A 20 1.06 -40.10 21.96
N ALA A 21 2.03 -39.64 21.16
CA ALA A 21 1.80 -38.66 20.11
C ALA A 21 1.76 -39.44 18.78
N PRO A 22 0.76 -39.24 17.91
CA PRO A 22 0.75 -39.90 16.61
C PRO A 22 1.95 -39.44 15.78
N PRO A 23 2.49 -40.30 14.90
CA PRO A 23 3.66 -40.00 14.11
C PRO A 23 3.33 -38.87 13.11
N LEU A 24 4.21 -37.87 13.08
CA LEU A 24 4.26 -36.86 12.03
C LEU A 24 4.73 -37.54 10.75
N ASP A 25 3.80 -38.06 9.96
CA ASP A 25 4.07 -38.48 8.59
C ASP A 25 2.83 -38.18 7.74
N GLU A 26 2.73 -36.92 7.34
CA GLU A 26 2.18 -36.56 6.04
C GLU A 26 2.98 -35.35 5.58
N THR A 27 3.74 -35.59 4.52
CA THR A 27 4.42 -34.58 3.72
C THR A 27 3.48 -33.42 3.46
N ASP A 28 3.77 -32.26 4.04
CA ASP A 28 3.25 -30.96 3.57
C ASP A 28 3.57 -30.86 2.09
N ALA A 29 2.60 -31.21 1.25
CA ALA A 29 2.66 -30.91 -0.16
C ALA A 29 2.82 -29.39 -0.26
N ALA A 30 3.93 -28.95 -0.84
CA ALA A 30 4.12 -27.56 -1.21
C ALA A 30 2.82 -27.09 -1.88
N LEU A 31 2.22 -26.01 -1.34
CA LEU A 31 1.03 -25.33 -1.86
C LEU A 31 1.25 -25.00 -3.34
N ALA A 32 0.96 -25.96 -4.20
CA ALA A 32 0.96 -25.78 -5.64
C ALA A 32 -0.31 -25.01 -5.95
N GLN A 33 -0.12 -23.73 -6.25
CA GLN A 33 -1.14 -22.83 -6.74
C GLN A 33 -1.86 -23.49 -7.94
N GLN A 34 -3.07 -23.97 -7.72
CA GLN A 34 -4.02 -24.16 -8.81
C GLN A 34 -4.61 -22.79 -9.12
N SER A 35 -3.85 -21.98 -9.87
CA SER A 35 -4.43 -20.83 -10.55
C SER A 35 -5.36 -21.39 -11.62
N PHE A 36 -6.67 -21.35 -11.38
CA PHE A 36 -7.62 -21.51 -12.45
C PHE A 36 -7.49 -20.28 -13.33
N ALA A 37 -6.76 -20.43 -14.44
CA ALA A 37 -6.84 -19.45 -15.51
C ALA A 37 -8.32 -19.28 -15.86
N ALA A 38 -8.74 -18.04 -16.09
CA ALA A 38 -10.06 -17.81 -16.67
C ALA A 38 -10.13 -18.66 -17.94
N GLY A 39 -10.98 -19.68 -17.93
CA GLY A 39 -11.19 -20.49 -19.12
C GLY A 39 -11.73 -19.60 -20.22
N SER A 40 -11.41 -19.90 -21.48
CA SER A 40 -12.02 -19.21 -22.63
C SER A 40 -13.55 -19.24 -22.63
N GLU A 41 -14.14 -20.15 -21.84
CA GLU A 41 -15.58 -20.36 -21.68
C GLU A 41 -16.21 -19.55 -20.54
N ASP A 42 -15.43 -19.02 -19.57
CA ASP A 42 -15.93 -18.15 -18.50
C ASP A 42 -14.85 -17.16 -18.03
N PRO A 43 -14.68 -16.04 -18.76
CA PRO A 43 -13.65 -15.04 -18.48
C PRO A 43 -13.86 -14.28 -17.16
N ASP A 44 -15.06 -14.37 -16.57
CA ASP A 44 -15.48 -13.65 -15.38
C ASP A 44 -15.34 -14.51 -14.10
N SER A 45 -14.69 -15.67 -14.23
CA SER A 45 -14.45 -16.55 -13.10
C SER A 45 -13.15 -16.22 -12.36
N HIS A 46 -13.20 -16.28 -11.03
CA HIS A 46 -12.08 -15.93 -10.15
C HIS A 46 -11.82 -16.98 -9.07
N SER A 47 -10.53 -17.14 -8.70
CA SER A 47 -10.11 -18.13 -7.70
C SER A 47 -10.19 -17.60 -6.26
N GLN A 48 -10.77 -18.39 -5.37
CA GLN A 48 -10.90 -18.05 -3.95
C GLN A 48 -9.60 -18.30 -3.18
N GLY A 49 -9.59 -17.90 -1.90
CA GLY A 49 -8.47 -18.15 -1.02
C GLY A 49 -8.87 -18.15 0.45
N THR A 50 -8.12 -18.85 1.27
CA THR A 50 -8.34 -19.00 2.71
C THR A 50 -7.64 -17.92 3.53
N GLN A 51 -6.53 -17.39 3.02
CA GLN A 51 -5.68 -16.45 3.75
C GLN A 51 -6.09 -15.00 3.50
N LEU A 52 -6.25 -14.21 4.56
CA LEU A 52 -6.55 -12.78 4.46
C LEU A 52 -5.36 -11.99 3.87
N HIS A 53 -4.22 -11.97 4.58
CA HIS A 53 -3.05 -11.18 4.18
C HIS A 53 -2.06 -11.95 3.29
N GLY A 54 -2.01 -13.29 3.39
CA GLY A 54 -0.95 -14.09 2.77
C GLY A 54 0.43 -13.92 3.42
N THR A 55 0.51 -13.27 4.59
CA THR A 55 1.76 -12.99 5.31
C THR A 55 1.50 -12.82 6.81
N PRO A 56 2.48 -13.14 7.69
CA PRO A 56 2.37 -12.87 9.12
C PRO A 56 2.47 -11.37 9.46
N VAL A 57 2.99 -10.53 8.57
CA VAL A 57 3.12 -9.08 8.77
C VAL A 57 1.90 -8.37 8.22
N ARG A 58 1.11 -7.73 9.10
CA ARG A 58 -0.23 -7.21 8.72
C ARG A 58 -0.24 -5.74 8.33
N SER A 59 0.70 -4.97 8.85
CA SER A 59 0.74 -3.53 8.61
C SER A 59 2.14 -2.94 8.72
N VAL A 60 2.26 -1.76 8.13
CA VAL A 60 3.48 -0.97 7.98
C VAL A 60 3.19 0.45 8.44
N MET A 61 4.14 1.09 9.12
CA MET A 61 4.02 2.47 9.57
C MET A 61 4.21 3.46 8.41
N TYR A 62 3.46 4.56 8.45
CA TYR A 62 3.69 5.71 7.58
C TYR A 62 4.91 6.54 8.01
N ASP A 63 5.37 6.41 9.26
CA ASP A 63 6.57 7.10 9.75
C ASP A 63 7.75 6.14 9.93
N GLY A 64 8.94 6.72 10.10
CA GLY A 64 10.14 5.99 10.51
C GLY A 64 10.67 5.01 9.47
N ALA A 65 10.35 5.21 8.18
CA ALA A 65 11.01 4.48 7.11
C ALA A 65 12.41 5.04 6.86
N LEU A 66 13.28 4.22 6.29
CA LEU A 66 14.63 4.63 5.88
C LEU A 66 14.79 4.43 4.37
N VAL A 67 15.29 5.44 3.67
CA VAL A 67 15.64 5.37 2.25
C VAL A 67 17.14 5.48 2.06
N ARG A 68 17.66 4.89 0.97
CA ARG A 68 19.07 5.03 0.60
C ARG A 68 19.29 6.33 -0.16
N HIS A 69 20.11 7.22 0.39
CA HIS A 69 20.50 8.46 -0.25
C HIS A 69 21.98 8.75 0.00
N ALA A 70 22.73 9.03 -1.08
CA ALA A 70 24.16 9.33 -1.01
C ALA A 70 25.00 8.30 -0.22
N GLY A 71 24.66 7.00 -0.34
CA GLY A 71 25.36 5.91 0.33
C GLY A 71 24.96 5.63 1.78
N ALA A 72 24.06 6.43 2.36
CA ALA A 72 23.58 6.27 3.73
C ALA A 72 22.06 6.06 3.79
N PHE A 73 21.58 5.55 4.92
CA PHE A 73 20.15 5.54 5.24
C PHE A 73 19.73 6.90 5.80
N ARG A 74 18.57 7.39 5.36
CA ARG A 74 17.96 8.64 5.78
C ARG A 74 16.49 8.41 6.14
N ASP A 75 16.02 9.07 7.20
CA ASP A 75 14.62 9.03 7.58
C ASP A 75 13.72 9.57 6.47
N ALA A 76 12.58 8.92 6.29
CA ALA A 76 11.54 9.33 5.36
C ALA A 76 10.16 9.02 5.92
N ASP A 77 9.21 9.91 5.62
CA ASP A 77 7.78 9.63 5.80
C ASP A 77 7.28 8.89 4.56
N VAL A 78 6.51 7.83 4.74
CA VAL A 78 5.85 7.11 3.66
C VAL A 78 4.41 7.56 3.54
N GLN A 79 3.91 7.59 2.32
CA GLN A 79 2.51 7.80 2.00
C GLN A 79 2.08 6.81 0.91
N LEU A 80 0.79 6.50 0.86
CA LEU A 80 0.22 5.83 -0.31
C LEU A 80 -0.38 6.88 -1.23
N LEU A 81 0.17 7.01 -2.44
CA LEU A 81 -0.43 7.80 -3.50
C LEU A 81 -1.03 6.83 -4.52
N ARG A 82 -2.35 6.66 -4.45
CA ARG A 82 -3.07 5.61 -5.20
C ARG A 82 -2.55 4.22 -4.80
N GLY A 83 -2.12 3.40 -5.76
CA GLY A 83 -1.54 2.08 -5.54
C GLY A 83 -0.01 2.09 -5.37
N GLU A 84 0.60 3.25 -5.17
CA GLU A 84 2.05 3.42 -5.04
C GLU A 84 2.44 3.84 -3.60
N VAL A 85 3.43 3.16 -3.03
CA VAL A 85 4.20 3.63 -1.86
C VAL A 85 5.12 4.76 -2.31
N VAL A 86 5.07 5.90 -1.65
CA VAL A 86 5.96 7.05 -1.92
C VAL A 86 6.64 7.46 -0.63
N ALA A 87 7.97 7.47 -0.63
CA ALA A 87 8.76 7.89 0.53
C ALA A 87 9.27 9.32 0.33
N ALA A 88 9.05 10.18 1.31
CA ALA A 88 9.42 11.58 1.31
C ALA A 88 10.53 11.82 2.33
N MET A 89 11.76 11.93 1.84
CA MET A 89 12.94 12.23 2.65
C MET A 89 13.03 13.74 2.90
N PRO A 90 13.08 14.21 4.15
CA PRO A 90 13.31 15.61 4.46
C PRO A 90 14.68 16.06 3.95
N LEU A 91 14.71 17.24 3.34
CA LEU A 91 15.92 17.94 2.96
C LEU A 91 16.24 18.99 4.02
N ALA A 92 17.52 19.11 4.35
CA ALA A 92 18.02 20.16 5.21
C ALA A 92 19.32 20.71 4.63
N VAL A 93 19.56 22.01 4.79
CA VAL A 93 20.88 22.57 4.50
C VAL A 93 21.81 22.28 5.67
N ASN A 94 22.90 21.58 5.40
CA ASN A 94 23.88 21.14 6.36
C ASN A 94 25.20 21.89 6.18
N GLY A 95 25.82 22.27 7.29
CA GLY A 95 27.13 22.91 7.31
C GLY A 95 27.08 24.42 7.09
N PHE A 96 28.26 25.03 7.16
CA PHE A 96 28.46 26.46 7.06
C PHE A 96 29.70 26.73 6.22
N THR A 97 29.64 27.77 5.39
CA THR A 97 30.75 28.22 4.56
C THR A 97 30.87 29.74 4.62
N PRO A 98 32.03 30.31 4.30
CA PRO A 98 32.20 31.77 4.22
C PRO A 98 31.13 32.48 3.40
N SER A 99 30.58 31.84 2.36
CA SER A 99 29.48 32.35 1.54
C SER A 99 28.29 32.84 2.35
N LEU A 100 28.01 32.20 3.50
CA LEU A 100 26.91 32.54 4.40
C LEU A 100 27.29 33.56 5.49
N MET A 101 28.56 33.99 5.56
CA MET A 101 29.00 35.05 6.47
C MET A 101 28.67 36.43 5.91
N ILE A 102 28.47 37.41 6.81
CA ILE A 102 28.37 38.82 6.42
C ILE A 102 29.70 39.24 5.78
N CYS A 103 29.63 40.00 4.69
CA CYS A 103 30.82 40.55 4.06
C CYS A 103 31.42 41.71 4.87
N GLY A 104 32.74 41.67 5.05
CA GLY A 104 33.53 42.83 5.50
C GLY A 104 33.66 43.92 4.41
N GLY A 105 34.29 45.03 4.77
CA GLY A 105 34.57 46.12 3.83
C GLY A 105 35.47 45.68 2.66
N GLY A 106 35.14 46.13 1.44
CA GLY A 106 35.93 45.84 0.24
C GLY A 106 35.63 44.52 -0.46
N ALA A 107 34.58 43.78 -0.05
CA ALA A 107 34.14 42.58 -0.74
C ALA A 107 33.70 42.86 -2.19
N ALA A 108 33.97 41.92 -3.09
CA ALA A 108 33.64 42.04 -4.50
C ALA A 108 32.12 42.16 -4.73
N ALA A 109 31.73 43.08 -5.63
CA ALA A 109 30.33 43.32 -6.00
C ALA A 109 29.91 42.45 -7.20
N ASN A 110 29.99 41.13 -7.05
CA ASN A 110 29.64 40.14 -8.06
C ASN A 110 29.24 38.79 -7.43
N GLU A 111 28.92 37.82 -8.28
CA GLU A 111 28.52 36.45 -7.93
C GLU A 111 29.68 35.55 -7.48
N THR A 112 30.93 35.97 -7.71
CA THR A 112 32.14 35.19 -7.39
C THR A 112 32.65 35.42 -5.98
N ARG A 113 32.09 36.40 -5.24
CA ARG A 113 32.49 36.72 -3.86
C ARG A 113 32.28 35.57 -2.89
N SER A 114 33.03 35.52 -1.79
CA SER A 114 32.99 34.43 -0.81
C SER A 114 32.15 34.72 0.44
N CYS A 115 31.16 35.62 0.37
CA CYS A 115 30.35 36.07 1.51
C CYS A 115 29.03 36.72 1.08
N GLY A 116 28.15 36.99 2.04
CA GLY A 116 26.96 37.83 1.85
C GLY A 116 25.87 37.16 1.02
N PHE A 117 25.81 35.83 1.02
CA PHE A 117 24.69 35.06 0.51
C PHE A 117 23.81 34.57 1.67
N VAL A 118 22.56 34.31 1.36
CA VAL A 118 21.63 33.55 2.19
C VAL A 118 21.23 32.29 1.45
N VAL A 119 20.76 31.28 2.19
CA VAL A 119 20.10 30.12 1.59
C VAL A 119 18.77 30.58 1.02
N ASP A 120 18.60 30.46 -0.30
CA ASP A 120 17.32 30.72 -0.96
C ASP A 120 16.41 29.50 -0.86
N GLY A 121 16.96 28.31 -1.09
CA GLY A 121 16.22 27.06 -1.01
C GLY A 121 17.00 25.86 -1.54
N GLN A 122 16.33 24.70 -1.54
CA GLN A 122 16.85 23.47 -2.12
C GLN A 122 15.95 22.99 -3.26
N GLY A 123 16.53 22.25 -4.19
CA GLY A 123 15.82 21.67 -5.31
C GLY A 123 16.16 20.22 -5.55
N VAL A 124 15.24 19.52 -6.20
CA VAL A 124 15.39 18.13 -6.60
C VAL A 124 15.22 18.02 -8.11
N CYS A 125 16.12 17.28 -8.74
CA CYS A 125 16.18 17.09 -10.20
C CYS A 125 16.59 15.66 -10.55
N SER A 126 16.32 15.27 -11.80
CA SER A 126 16.81 14.01 -12.35
C SER A 126 18.33 14.08 -12.49
N PRO A 127 19.09 13.11 -11.94
CA PRO A 127 20.54 13.12 -12.04
C PRO A 127 21.03 13.29 -13.48
N ARG A 128 22.03 14.17 -13.67
CA ARG A 128 22.61 14.53 -14.98
C ARG A 128 21.71 15.30 -15.93
N SER A 129 20.47 15.65 -15.57
CA SER A 129 19.64 16.55 -16.39
C SER A 129 20.15 17.98 -16.31
N THR A 130 19.95 18.77 -17.37
CA THR A 130 20.15 20.21 -17.32
C THR A 130 19.04 20.86 -16.50
N VAL A 131 19.40 21.77 -15.60
CA VAL A 131 18.48 22.53 -14.76
C VAL A 131 18.72 24.01 -14.97
N THR A 132 17.62 24.76 -15.17
CA THR A 132 17.63 26.22 -15.24
C THR A 132 16.88 26.79 -14.04
N LEU A 133 17.53 27.69 -13.31
CA LEU A 133 16.87 28.53 -12.30
C LEU A 133 16.79 29.95 -12.82
N THR A 134 15.60 30.55 -12.71
CA THR A 134 15.35 31.91 -13.15
C THR A 134 14.81 32.71 -11.97
N GLY A 135 15.45 33.85 -11.68
CA GLY A 135 14.92 34.81 -10.73
C GLY A 135 13.71 35.56 -11.30
N GLY A 136 12.78 35.96 -10.43
CA GLY A 136 11.62 36.78 -10.78
C GLY A 136 10.94 37.38 -9.54
N ASP A 137 9.76 37.96 -9.74
CA ASP A 137 8.84 38.34 -8.67
C ASP A 137 7.51 37.63 -8.91
N SER A 138 6.94 36.99 -7.89
CA SER A 138 5.65 36.31 -7.98
C SER A 138 4.55 37.33 -8.29
N GLY A 139 4.03 37.33 -9.53
CA GLY A 139 2.86 38.12 -9.91
C GLY A 139 3.08 39.15 -11.03
N SER A 140 4.28 39.28 -11.59
CA SER A 140 4.52 40.16 -12.75
C SER A 140 4.74 39.36 -14.05
N PRO A 141 4.11 39.73 -15.19
CA PRO A 141 4.37 39.10 -16.49
C PRO A 141 5.80 39.37 -17.01
N ARG A 142 6.54 40.28 -16.36
CA ARG A 142 7.96 40.52 -16.58
C ARG A 142 8.67 40.12 -15.28
N ASN A 143 9.57 39.14 -15.31
CA ASN A 143 10.37 38.71 -14.15
C ASN A 143 11.18 39.90 -13.62
N HIS A 144 10.69 40.60 -12.60
CA HIS A 144 11.37 41.75 -12.02
C HIS A 144 12.18 41.32 -10.79
N CYS A 145 13.38 41.87 -10.64
CA CYS A 145 14.22 41.69 -9.47
C CYS A 145 14.73 43.05 -9.01
N ALA A 146 14.88 43.24 -7.71
CA ALA A 146 15.39 44.49 -7.13
C ALA A 146 16.76 44.26 -6.48
N GLY A 147 17.62 45.30 -6.48
CA GLY A 147 18.92 45.24 -5.80
C GLY A 147 19.98 44.40 -6.49
N ALA A 148 19.84 44.18 -7.82
CA ALA A 148 20.77 43.43 -8.66
C ALA A 148 21.19 42.08 -8.04
N PRO A 149 20.29 41.11 -7.89
CA PRO A 149 20.62 39.88 -7.18
C PRO A 149 21.60 38.98 -7.95
N VAL A 150 22.31 38.15 -7.20
CA VAL A 150 23.21 37.10 -7.68
C VAL A 150 22.78 35.76 -7.11
N VAL A 151 23.08 34.69 -7.85
CA VAL A 151 22.75 33.31 -7.48
C VAL A 151 24.01 32.45 -7.53
N ARG A 152 24.11 31.53 -6.58
CA ARG A 152 25.08 30.43 -6.60
C ARG A 152 24.36 29.12 -6.34
N VAL A 153 24.69 28.10 -7.12
CA VAL A 153 24.11 26.77 -6.99
C VAL A 153 25.19 25.81 -6.54
N CYS A 154 24.86 25.05 -5.51
CA CYS A 154 25.73 24.08 -4.85
C CYS A 154 25.13 22.68 -4.95
N SER A 155 25.97 21.67 -5.12
CA SER A 155 25.56 20.28 -5.19
C SER A 155 25.19 19.76 -3.81
N GLY A 156 24.09 19.00 -3.73
CA GLY A 156 23.64 18.37 -2.50
C GLY A 156 23.06 19.36 -1.50
N GLU A 157 23.19 18.98 -0.24
CA GLU A 157 22.56 19.63 0.91
C GLU A 157 23.48 20.66 1.60
N ALA A 158 24.62 21.02 1.01
CA ALA A 158 25.58 21.93 1.63
C ALA A 158 25.75 23.23 0.82
N PRO A 159 26.00 24.37 1.48
CA PRO A 159 26.47 25.56 0.80
C PRO A 159 27.90 25.34 0.28
N CYS A 160 28.31 26.14 -0.71
CA CYS A 160 29.59 26.00 -1.39
C CYS A 160 30.20 27.36 -1.73
N GLU A 161 31.53 27.37 -1.84
CA GLU A 161 32.28 28.52 -2.34
C GLU A 161 32.31 28.53 -3.88
N HIS A 162 32.54 29.71 -4.47
CA HIS A 162 32.69 29.85 -5.92
C HIS A 162 33.86 28.98 -6.42
N GLN A 163 33.60 28.14 -7.43
CA GLN A 163 34.57 27.17 -7.96
C GLN A 163 35.18 26.21 -6.91
N GLY A 164 34.58 26.13 -5.72
CA GLY A 164 34.97 25.21 -4.65
C GLY A 164 34.31 23.84 -4.79
N PRO A 165 34.58 22.92 -3.84
CA PRO A 165 33.90 21.64 -3.78
C PRO A 165 32.38 21.81 -3.74
N GLY A 166 31.70 21.10 -4.64
CA GLY A 166 30.24 21.16 -4.78
C GLY A 166 29.71 22.41 -5.48
N TYR A 167 30.57 23.30 -6.00
CA TYR A 167 30.12 24.38 -6.87
C TYR A 167 29.53 23.82 -8.18
N LEU A 168 28.34 24.27 -8.55
CA LEU A 168 27.70 23.90 -9.82
C LEU A 168 27.71 25.07 -10.81
N ALA A 169 27.20 26.23 -10.41
CA ALA A 169 27.14 27.42 -11.26
C ALA A 169 26.83 28.68 -10.46
N SER A 170 27.02 29.84 -11.08
CA SER A 170 26.59 31.14 -10.58
C SER A 170 26.05 32.00 -11.72
N ALA A 171 25.16 32.91 -11.39
CA ALA A 171 24.70 33.94 -12.32
C ALA A 171 24.49 35.27 -11.60
N ASN A 172 24.54 36.35 -12.37
CA ASN A 172 24.28 37.70 -11.93
C ASN A 172 23.16 38.34 -12.75
N SER A 173 22.45 39.30 -12.16
CA SER A 173 21.55 40.17 -12.93
C SER A 173 22.37 41.09 -13.83
N SER A 174 21.98 41.25 -15.10
CA SER A 174 22.52 42.31 -15.96
C SER A 174 21.99 43.69 -15.52
N PHE A 175 22.78 44.75 -15.68
CA PHE A 175 22.49 46.12 -15.19
C PHE A 175 21.20 46.76 -15.73
N SER A 176 20.55 46.21 -16.76
CA SER A 176 19.25 46.67 -17.21
C SER A 176 18.17 46.27 -16.19
N LEU A 177 17.42 47.25 -15.69
CA LEU A 177 16.40 47.20 -14.61
C LEU A 177 15.29 46.13 -14.72
N ASN A 178 15.36 45.22 -15.69
CA ASN A 178 14.33 44.20 -15.97
C ASN A 178 14.87 42.77 -16.10
N ASN A 179 16.16 42.50 -15.81
CA ASN A 179 16.74 41.15 -15.99
C ASN A 179 17.22 40.55 -14.67
N CYS A 180 16.42 39.61 -14.15
CA CYS A 180 16.82 38.71 -13.08
C CYS A 180 17.91 37.72 -13.54
N PRO A 181 18.75 37.22 -12.62
CA PRO A 181 19.74 36.20 -12.95
C PRO A 181 19.05 34.93 -13.42
N THR A 182 19.61 34.31 -14.46
CA THR A 182 19.27 32.97 -14.90
C THR A 182 20.54 32.13 -14.87
N VAL A 183 20.48 30.99 -14.20
CA VAL A 183 21.63 30.07 -14.07
C VAL A 183 21.24 28.70 -14.60
N GLU A 184 22.10 28.15 -15.44
CA GLU A 184 22.00 26.79 -15.96
C GLU A 184 23.13 25.93 -15.40
N PHE A 185 22.81 24.70 -15.01
CA PHE A 185 23.78 23.74 -14.49
C PHE A 185 23.33 22.30 -14.74
N THR A 186 24.26 21.35 -14.61
CA THR A 186 23.94 19.92 -14.66
C THR A 186 23.57 19.41 -13.27
N CYS A 187 22.43 18.74 -13.15
CA CYS A 187 21.95 18.16 -11.91
C CYS A 187 22.98 17.16 -11.34
N PRO A 188 23.37 17.27 -10.05
CA PRO A 188 24.34 16.38 -9.45
C PRO A 188 23.82 14.94 -9.35
N ALA A 189 24.73 13.98 -9.18
CA ALA A 189 24.37 12.55 -9.05
C ALA A 189 23.43 12.26 -7.87
N SER A 190 23.49 13.07 -6.80
CA SER A 190 22.54 13.00 -5.67
C SER A 190 21.11 13.38 -6.07
N GLY A 191 20.92 14.11 -7.16
CA GLY A 191 19.63 14.68 -7.57
C GLY A 191 19.14 15.80 -6.64
N VAL A 192 20.00 16.34 -5.77
CA VAL A 192 19.69 17.42 -4.83
C VAL A 192 20.68 18.56 -5.02
N TYR A 193 20.23 19.79 -4.99
CA TYR A 193 21.08 20.98 -4.98
C TYR A 193 20.56 22.04 -3.99
N THR A 194 21.46 22.91 -3.55
CA THR A 194 21.18 24.04 -2.67
C THR A 194 21.48 25.33 -3.42
N ALA A 195 20.52 26.24 -3.48
CA ALA A 195 20.70 27.55 -4.09
C ALA A 195 20.91 28.62 -3.00
N LEU A 196 21.94 29.43 -3.21
CA LEU A 196 22.28 30.60 -2.42
C LEU A 196 21.97 31.84 -3.25
N ALA A 197 21.45 32.87 -2.60
CA ALA A 197 21.13 34.14 -3.25
C ALA A 197 21.57 35.33 -2.39
N GLY A 198 21.75 36.48 -3.01
CA GLY A 198 22.11 37.71 -2.30
C GLY A 198 22.14 38.91 -3.23
N PRO A 199 22.33 40.13 -2.70
CA PRO A 199 22.49 41.32 -3.51
C PRO A 199 23.85 41.29 -4.21
N ARG A 200 24.01 41.83 -5.42
CA ARG A 200 25.34 41.92 -6.06
C ARG A 200 26.34 42.71 -5.21
N THR A 201 25.91 43.84 -4.66
CA THR A 201 26.68 44.62 -3.69
C THR A 201 26.32 44.15 -2.28
N PRO A 202 27.26 43.59 -1.50
CA PRO A 202 26.95 43.11 -0.17
C PRO A 202 26.31 44.19 0.72
N ASN A 203 25.46 43.76 1.65
CA ASN A 203 24.79 44.62 2.64
C ASN A 203 23.83 45.67 2.02
N THR A 204 23.33 45.43 0.81
CA THR A 204 22.30 46.28 0.16
C THR A 204 20.96 45.57 0.10
N ALA A 205 19.87 46.34 -0.01
CA ALA A 205 18.53 45.79 -0.15
C ALA A 205 18.35 45.13 -1.51
N TRP A 206 17.72 43.96 -1.53
CA TRP A 206 17.44 43.17 -2.74
C TRP A 206 16.17 42.35 -2.58
N ARG A 207 15.61 41.93 -3.71
CA ARG A 207 14.45 41.04 -3.76
C ARG A 207 14.50 40.20 -5.03
N MET A 208 14.29 38.90 -4.86
CA MET A 208 14.20 37.92 -5.92
C MET A 208 13.48 36.68 -5.38
N GLN A 209 12.73 36.02 -6.24
CA GLN A 209 12.24 34.67 -6.03
C GLN A 209 12.80 33.77 -7.13
N LEU A 210 13.51 32.72 -6.78
CA LEU A 210 13.97 31.72 -7.74
C LEU A 210 12.87 30.70 -8.04
N THR A 211 12.77 30.34 -9.31
CA THR A 211 11.87 29.30 -9.80
C THR A 211 12.61 28.38 -10.76
N SER A 212 12.12 27.15 -10.91
CA SER A 212 12.55 26.25 -11.99
C SER A 212 11.36 25.63 -12.68
N ARG A 213 11.51 25.42 -14.00
CA ARG A 213 10.60 24.58 -14.80
C ARG A 213 11.16 23.18 -15.05
N SER A 214 12.47 23.02 -14.90
CA SER A 214 13.23 21.77 -15.17
C SER A 214 13.48 20.93 -13.92
N SER A 215 13.16 21.46 -12.73
CA SER A 215 13.32 20.78 -11.44
C SER A 215 12.19 21.17 -10.49
N THR A 216 12.05 20.44 -9.39
CA THR A 216 11.17 20.86 -8.29
C THR A 216 11.93 21.83 -7.40
N TYR A 217 11.55 23.11 -7.44
CA TYR A 217 12.18 24.17 -6.66
C TYR A 217 11.19 25.30 -6.32
N PRO A 218 11.22 25.83 -5.08
CA PRO A 218 11.90 25.28 -3.92
C PRO A 218 11.18 24.00 -3.42
N THR A 219 11.91 23.12 -2.74
CA THR A 219 11.32 21.97 -2.05
C THR A 219 12.03 21.69 -0.73
N THR A 220 11.28 21.16 0.23
CA THR A 220 11.78 20.71 1.54
C THR A 220 11.91 19.19 1.61
N ARG A 221 11.52 18.47 0.56
CA ARG A 221 11.51 17.00 0.53
C ARG A 221 11.97 16.47 -0.83
N LYS A 222 12.67 15.33 -0.80
CA LYS A 222 12.92 14.50 -1.97
C LYS A 222 12.01 13.28 -1.93
N LEU A 223 11.26 13.07 -3.01
CA LEU A 223 10.37 11.92 -3.14
C LEU A 223 11.11 10.75 -3.79
N PHE A 224 10.89 9.55 -3.27
CA PHE A 224 11.32 8.27 -3.80
C PHE A 224 10.07 7.48 -4.19
N ARG A 225 10.10 6.94 -5.42
CA ARG A 225 8.97 6.33 -6.14
C ARG A 225 9.48 5.16 -6.96
N GLY A 226 8.61 4.20 -7.27
CA GLY A 226 8.96 3.00 -8.05
C GLY A 226 10.28 2.36 -7.60
N GLU A 227 11.16 2.07 -8.55
CA GLU A 227 12.48 1.46 -8.31
C GLU A 227 13.40 2.27 -7.39
N ALA A 228 13.18 3.58 -7.22
CA ALA A 228 13.98 4.38 -6.28
C ALA A 228 13.76 3.97 -4.80
N LEU A 229 12.74 3.15 -4.53
CA LEU A 229 12.49 2.56 -3.22
C LEU A 229 13.23 1.24 -2.98
N ILE A 230 13.93 0.69 -3.97
CA ILE A 230 14.73 -0.52 -3.79
C ILE A 230 15.81 -0.28 -2.73
N GLY A 231 15.85 -1.17 -1.74
CA GLY A 231 16.70 -1.06 -0.55
C GLY A 231 16.14 -0.16 0.55
N ALA A 232 14.96 0.43 0.39
CA ALA A 232 14.27 1.15 1.46
C ALA A 232 13.78 0.18 2.54
N ARG A 233 13.75 0.65 3.78
CA ARG A 233 13.37 -0.11 4.97
C ARG A 233 12.13 0.50 5.59
N LEU A 234 11.05 -0.26 5.59
CA LEU A 234 9.77 0.13 6.16
C LEU A 234 9.65 -0.38 7.59
N ARG A 235 9.07 0.43 8.46
CA ARG A 235 8.92 0.11 9.88
C ARG A 235 7.62 -0.64 10.14
N GLN A 236 7.67 -1.65 10.99
CA GLN A 236 6.48 -2.34 11.50
C GLN A 236 5.97 -1.66 12.78
N PRO A 237 4.66 -1.74 13.11
CA PRO A 237 4.13 -1.17 14.35
C PRO A 237 4.64 -1.83 15.64
N SER A 238 4.99 -3.13 15.57
CA SER A 238 5.66 -3.83 16.67
C SER A 238 7.14 -3.47 16.69
N THR A 239 7.85 -3.80 17.78
CA THR A 239 9.34 -3.74 17.87
C THR A 239 10.04 -4.76 16.96
N GLY A 240 9.36 -5.17 15.89
CA GLY A 240 9.87 -6.08 14.90
C GLY A 240 10.96 -5.44 14.04
N PRO A 241 11.62 -6.27 13.22
CA PRO A 241 12.65 -5.82 12.30
C PRO A 241 12.05 -4.96 11.19
N PHE A 242 12.92 -4.22 10.50
CA PHE A 242 12.52 -3.53 9.28
C PHE A 242 12.12 -4.51 8.18
N LEU A 243 11.17 -4.08 7.37
CA LEU A 243 10.83 -4.70 6.10
C LEU A 243 11.66 -4.04 4.99
N GLU A 244 12.51 -4.78 4.30
CA GLU A 244 13.35 -4.24 3.23
C GLU A 244 12.68 -4.50 1.87
N ILE A 245 12.47 -3.44 1.11
CA ILE A 245 12.02 -3.52 -0.29
C ILE A 245 13.20 -4.01 -1.12
N GLN A 246 13.05 -5.16 -1.76
CA GLN A 246 14.06 -5.76 -2.64
C GLN A 246 13.83 -5.42 -4.11
N ASP A 247 12.56 -5.26 -4.48
CA ASP A 247 12.17 -5.04 -5.87
C ASP A 247 10.83 -4.32 -5.95
N VAL A 248 10.61 -3.58 -7.03
CA VAL A 248 9.39 -2.80 -7.28
C VAL A 248 9.05 -2.87 -8.76
N ILE A 249 7.83 -3.27 -9.09
CA ILE A 249 7.34 -3.33 -10.48
C ILE A 249 5.99 -2.63 -10.62
N ASN A 250 5.70 -2.14 -11.82
CA ASN A 250 4.35 -1.71 -12.15
C ASN A 250 3.45 -2.95 -12.31
N GLY A 251 2.21 -2.89 -11.79
CA GLY A 251 1.27 -4.00 -11.87
C GLY A 251 0.93 -4.42 -13.32
N ASN A 252 1.06 -3.52 -14.30
CA ASN A 252 0.83 -3.83 -15.71
C ASN A 252 1.95 -4.67 -16.34
N GLU A 253 3.14 -4.70 -15.72
CA GLU A 253 4.25 -5.55 -16.15
C GLU A 253 4.14 -6.97 -15.58
N PHE A 254 3.24 -7.19 -14.62
CA PHE A 254 2.96 -8.50 -14.06
C PHE A 254 1.73 -9.12 -14.74
N PRO A 255 1.89 -10.05 -15.70
CA PRO A 255 0.75 -10.66 -16.38
C PRO A 255 -0.12 -11.39 -15.37
N ASN A 256 -1.42 -11.08 -15.36
CA ASN A 256 -2.38 -11.75 -14.49
C ASN A 256 -2.61 -13.18 -14.99
N THR A 257 -2.71 -14.12 -14.06
CA THR A 257 -3.01 -15.53 -14.34
C THR A 257 -4.49 -15.88 -14.10
N GLU A 258 -5.34 -14.97 -13.62
CA GLU A 258 -6.76 -15.23 -13.27
C GLU A 258 -7.70 -14.10 -13.77
N GLY A 259 -8.66 -14.42 -14.63
CA GLY A 259 -9.60 -13.43 -15.20
C GLY A 259 -9.09 -12.69 -16.43
N SER A 260 -9.95 -11.83 -16.99
CA SER A 260 -9.66 -10.97 -18.17
C SER A 260 -8.82 -9.71 -17.87
N GLY A 261 -8.51 -9.42 -16.60
CA GLY A 261 -8.00 -8.11 -16.16
C GLY A 261 -6.52 -8.05 -15.80
N MET A 262 -5.84 -6.95 -16.17
CA MET A 262 -4.59 -6.49 -15.55
C MET A 262 -4.85 -6.09 -14.08
N TRP A 263 -3.81 -6.04 -13.22
CA TRP A 263 -3.94 -5.59 -11.82
C TRP A 263 -4.72 -4.27 -11.69
N GLU A 264 -4.49 -3.34 -12.62
CA GLU A 264 -5.25 -2.11 -12.81
C GLU A 264 -4.81 -1.38 -14.11
N PRO A 265 -5.69 -1.08 -15.08
CA PRO A 265 -5.28 -0.60 -16.41
C PRO A 265 -4.62 0.79 -16.44
N SER A 266 -4.89 1.70 -15.50
CA SER A 266 -4.30 3.05 -15.48
C SER A 266 -2.83 3.09 -15.05
N GLY A 267 -2.26 1.98 -14.59
CA GLY A 267 -0.83 1.87 -14.27
C GLY A 267 -0.44 2.55 -12.96
N HIS A 268 -1.39 2.79 -12.06
CA HIS A 268 -1.12 3.38 -10.74
C HIS A 268 -0.85 2.35 -9.64
N THR A 269 -0.96 1.07 -9.97
CA THR A 269 -0.67 -0.03 -9.06
C THR A 269 0.79 -0.43 -9.15
N PHE A 270 1.48 -0.49 -8.01
CA PHE A 270 2.82 -1.02 -7.90
C PHE A 270 2.85 -2.22 -6.96
N LEU A 271 3.71 -3.18 -7.28
CA LEU A 271 3.93 -4.38 -6.49
C LEU A 271 5.34 -4.37 -5.91
N TYR A 272 5.47 -4.89 -4.69
CA TYR A 272 6.70 -4.82 -3.92
C TYR A 272 7.14 -6.21 -3.50
N ARG A 273 8.39 -6.57 -3.82
CA ARG A 273 9.03 -7.75 -3.22
C ARG A 273 9.70 -7.30 -1.96
N VAL A 274 9.28 -7.85 -0.83
CA VAL A 274 9.70 -7.40 0.50
C VAL A 274 10.32 -8.57 1.25
N ARG A 275 11.40 -8.32 1.99
CA ARG A 275 12.00 -9.29 2.91
C ARG A 275 12.06 -8.74 4.31
N TYR A 276 12.05 -9.63 5.29
CA TYR A 276 12.23 -9.27 6.70
C TYR A 276 12.92 -10.42 7.43
N THR A 277 13.58 -10.14 8.55
CA THR A 277 14.22 -11.18 9.37
C THR A 277 13.31 -11.49 10.55
N PRO A 278 12.61 -12.63 10.63
CA PRO A 278 11.67 -12.87 11.72
C PRO A 278 12.32 -12.73 13.11
N SER A 279 11.54 -12.38 14.13
CA SER A 279 12.04 -12.28 15.51
C SER A 279 12.72 -13.59 15.94
N GLY A 280 13.99 -13.52 16.37
CA GLY A 280 14.79 -14.69 16.73
C GLY A 280 15.42 -15.44 15.54
N GLY A 281 15.12 -15.03 14.30
CA GLY A 281 15.76 -15.54 13.09
C GLY A 281 17.09 -14.85 12.80
N THR A 282 17.99 -15.54 12.09
CA THR A 282 19.32 -15.04 11.71
C THR A 282 19.42 -14.65 10.24
N SER A 283 18.37 -14.89 9.44
CA SER A 283 18.40 -14.65 7.99
C SER A 283 17.10 -14.04 7.49
N PRO A 284 17.16 -13.12 6.50
CA PRO A 284 15.97 -12.54 5.91
C PRO A 284 15.16 -13.59 5.14
N VAL A 285 13.84 -13.60 5.33
CA VAL A 285 12.89 -14.41 4.55
C VAL A 285 12.00 -13.50 3.70
N SER A 286 11.31 -14.06 2.72
CA SER A 286 10.34 -13.31 1.94
C SER A 286 9.10 -12.97 2.75
N LEU A 287 8.55 -11.77 2.57
CA LEU A 287 7.29 -11.36 3.17
C LEU A 287 6.14 -12.24 2.67
N CYS A 288 6.14 -12.51 1.37
CA CYS A 288 5.19 -13.35 0.67
C CYS A 288 5.88 -14.68 0.36
N SER A 289 5.68 -15.68 1.22
CA SER A 289 6.30 -17.00 1.07
C SER A 289 5.54 -17.92 0.12
N THR A 290 4.30 -17.57 -0.21
CA THR A 290 3.42 -18.27 -1.16
C THR A 290 3.05 -17.33 -2.30
N GLY A 291 2.68 -17.89 -3.45
CA GLY A 291 2.34 -17.14 -4.64
C GLY A 291 3.55 -16.62 -5.42
N ALA A 292 3.35 -15.55 -6.18
CA ALA A 292 4.35 -14.90 -7.02
C ALA A 292 5.35 -14.02 -6.25
N ASN A 293 5.23 -13.99 -4.92
CA ASN A 293 6.10 -13.26 -4.02
C ASN A 293 6.05 -11.74 -4.24
N TRP A 294 4.84 -11.21 -4.39
CA TRP A 294 4.57 -9.79 -4.57
C TRP A 294 3.53 -9.30 -3.56
N ALA A 295 3.78 -8.14 -2.96
CA ALA A 295 2.84 -7.47 -2.07
C ALA A 295 2.26 -6.21 -2.72
N VAL A 296 0.96 -5.99 -2.55
CA VAL A 296 0.28 -4.74 -2.90
C VAL A 296 0.05 -3.89 -1.64
N PRO A 297 0.32 -2.57 -1.68
CA PRO A 297 -0.01 -1.67 -0.59
C PRO A 297 -1.49 -1.29 -0.62
N VAL A 298 -2.16 -1.38 0.53
CA VAL A 298 -3.58 -1.06 0.68
C VAL A 298 -3.78 -0.12 1.87
N LYS A 299 -4.50 0.98 1.64
CA LYS A 299 -4.85 1.93 2.70
C LYS A 299 -5.86 1.31 3.67
N GLY A 300 -5.64 1.56 4.96
CA GLY A 300 -6.38 0.94 6.06
C GLY A 300 -5.64 -0.28 6.62
N VAL A 301 -6.19 -0.84 7.69
CA VAL A 301 -5.64 -2.02 8.36
C VAL A 301 -6.72 -3.07 8.56
N PHE A 302 -6.33 -4.34 8.49
CA PHE A 302 -7.22 -5.47 8.74
C PHE A 302 -6.78 -6.23 9.99
N ASN A 303 -7.73 -6.55 10.86
CA ASN A 303 -7.47 -7.39 12.04
C ASN A 303 -7.55 -8.89 11.67
N LEU A 304 -7.39 -9.75 12.68
CA LEU A 304 -7.48 -11.21 12.50
C LEU A 304 -8.85 -11.69 12.06
N THR A 305 -9.91 -11.01 12.50
CA THR A 305 -11.27 -11.39 12.14
C THR A 305 -11.62 -10.92 10.74
N GLY A 306 -10.73 -10.23 10.01
CA GLY A 306 -11.03 -9.67 8.68
C GLY A 306 -11.77 -8.33 8.72
N ALA A 307 -11.95 -7.72 9.89
CA ALA A 307 -12.51 -6.39 10.00
C ALA A 307 -11.46 -5.33 9.61
N ARG A 308 -11.90 -4.34 8.83
CA ARG A 308 -11.08 -3.24 8.34
C ARG A 308 -11.31 -1.98 9.17
N SER A 309 -10.27 -1.18 9.37
CA SER A 309 -10.38 0.18 9.90
C SER A 309 -9.41 1.15 9.21
N GLU A 310 -9.73 2.44 9.23
CA GLU A 310 -8.79 3.48 8.84
C GLU A 310 -7.69 3.64 9.89
N SER A 311 -6.49 3.98 9.43
CA SER A 311 -5.38 4.33 10.31
C SER A 311 -4.56 5.46 9.71
N PRO A 312 -4.35 6.58 10.44
CA PRO A 312 -3.44 7.62 10.00
C PRO A 312 -1.97 7.25 10.22
N ARG A 313 -1.69 6.13 10.89
CA ARG A 313 -0.33 5.72 11.29
C ARG A 313 0.20 4.55 10.49
N THR A 314 -0.67 3.74 9.90
CA THR A 314 -0.29 2.47 9.29
C THR A 314 -1.16 2.12 8.09
N PHE A 315 -0.61 1.33 7.18
CA PHE A 315 -1.32 0.72 6.06
C PHE A 315 -1.00 -0.77 5.98
N THR A 316 -1.74 -1.53 5.16
CA THR A 316 -1.55 -2.97 4.99
C THR A 316 -0.71 -3.28 3.74
N LEU A 317 0.15 -4.29 3.85
CA LEU A 317 0.72 -4.99 2.70
C LEU A 317 -0.02 -6.33 2.55
N GLY A 318 -0.67 -6.54 1.42
CA GLY A 318 -1.33 -7.82 1.09
C GLY A 318 -0.47 -8.59 0.09
N CYS A 319 -0.09 -9.82 0.42
CA CYS A 319 0.61 -10.69 -0.52
C CYS A 319 -0.36 -11.22 -1.59
N ASP A 320 0.15 -11.45 -2.80
CA ASP A 320 -0.63 -11.83 -3.98
C ASP A 320 -1.48 -13.10 -3.80
N ALA A 321 -1.02 -14.04 -2.96
CA ALA A 321 -1.78 -15.24 -2.59
C ALA A 321 -2.96 -14.95 -1.63
N GLY A 322 -2.90 -13.87 -0.86
CA GLY A 322 -3.92 -13.48 0.11
C GLY A 322 -5.10 -12.73 -0.53
N VAL A 323 -6.30 -12.88 0.04
CA VAL A 323 -7.52 -12.32 -0.56
C VAL A 323 -7.56 -10.79 -0.57
N ILE A 324 -6.79 -10.11 0.28
CA ILE A 324 -6.64 -8.64 0.21
C ILE A 324 -6.09 -8.24 -1.17
N ALA A 325 -5.05 -8.93 -1.63
CA ALA A 325 -4.44 -8.66 -2.93
C ALA A 325 -5.31 -9.17 -4.08
N LYS A 326 -5.96 -10.34 -3.92
CA LYS A 326 -6.89 -10.87 -4.93
C LYS A 326 -8.04 -9.91 -5.20
N CYS A 327 -8.73 -9.43 -4.15
CA CYS A 327 -9.82 -8.47 -4.31
C CYS A 327 -9.38 -7.14 -4.91
N TYR A 328 -8.16 -6.69 -4.57
CA TYR A 328 -7.56 -5.53 -5.22
C TYR A 328 -7.36 -5.78 -6.72
N ARG A 329 -6.80 -6.95 -7.07
CA ARG A 329 -6.54 -7.39 -8.46
C ARG A 329 -7.83 -7.58 -9.27
N TRP A 330 -8.93 -7.97 -8.64
CA TRP A 330 -10.24 -8.07 -9.31
C TRP A 330 -10.87 -6.71 -9.62
N GLY A 331 -10.21 -5.60 -9.26
CA GLY A 331 -10.63 -4.25 -9.61
C GLY A 331 -11.14 -3.42 -8.43
N TYR A 332 -11.29 -4.00 -7.24
CA TYR A 332 -11.71 -3.27 -6.04
C TYR A 332 -10.51 -2.54 -5.43
N GLN A 333 -9.93 -1.56 -6.13
CA GLN A 333 -8.80 -0.80 -5.58
C GLN A 333 -9.31 0.36 -4.69
N PRO A 334 -9.11 0.33 -3.35
CA PRO A 334 -9.76 1.30 -2.44
C PRO A 334 -9.40 2.76 -2.70
N TRP A 335 -8.22 3.02 -3.28
CA TRP A 335 -7.78 4.38 -3.58
C TRP A 335 -8.60 5.10 -4.66
N ARG A 336 -9.44 4.37 -5.41
CA ARG A 336 -10.34 4.96 -6.40
C ARG A 336 -11.44 5.83 -5.76
N ASP A 337 -11.73 5.67 -4.47
CA ASP A 337 -12.59 6.59 -3.70
C ASP A 337 -11.89 7.93 -3.38
N GLY A 338 -10.58 8.03 -3.61
CA GLY A 338 -9.78 9.22 -3.31
C GLY A 338 -9.28 9.25 -1.85
N ALA A 339 -9.34 10.42 -1.21
CA ALA A 339 -8.78 10.61 0.12
C ALA A 339 -9.62 9.97 1.24
N THR A 340 -10.93 9.88 1.03
CA THR A 340 -11.89 9.33 1.99
C THR A 340 -12.42 8.01 1.46
N SER A 341 -12.53 7.02 2.33
CA SER A 341 -13.09 5.72 1.99
C SER A 341 -14.56 5.83 1.61
N GLY A 342 -14.96 5.08 0.60
CA GLY A 342 -16.31 5.11 0.04
C GLY A 342 -16.75 3.73 -0.48
N PRO A 343 -17.63 3.70 -1.49
CA PRO A 343 -18.22 2.45 -1.98
C PRO A 343 -17.20 1.42 -2.49
N ILE A 344 -16.10 1.84 -3.13
CA ILE A 344 -15.10 0.88 -3.64
C ILE A 344 -14.30 0.26 -2.48
N THR A 345 -14.02 1.04 -1.45
CA THR A 345 -13.38 0.56 -0.22
C THR A 345 -14.27 -0.42 0.53
N GLU A 346 -15.58 -0.15 0.61
CA GLU A 346 -16.55 -1.08 1.18
C GLU A 346 -16.63 -2.37 0.35
N ALA A 347 -16.68 -2.25 -0.98
CA ALA A 347 -16.69 -3.40 -1.88
C ALA A 347 -15.41 -4.24 -1.78
N HIS A 348 -14.23 -3.63 -1.66
CA HIS A 348 -12.97 -4.35 -1.41
C HIS A 348 -13.05 -5.15 -0.11
N TRP A 349 -13.57 -4.53 0.95
CA TRP A 349 -13.72 -5.19 2.25
C TRP A 349 -14.72 -6.35 2.18
N SER A 350 -15.91 -6.14 1.63
CA SER A 350 -16.92 -7.18 1.39
C SER A 350 -16.37 -8.31 0.52
N CYS A 351 -15.64 -7.97 -0.55
CA CYS A 351 -14.96 -8.94 -1.39
C CYS A 351 -14.00 -9.81 -0.57
N THR A 352 -13.24 -9.25 0.38
CA THR A 352 -12.35 -10.09 1.19
C THR A 352 -13.13 -11.13 2.02
N ARG A 353 -14.35 -10.81 2.47
CA ARG A 353 -15.24 -11.75 3.17
C ARG A 353 -15.70 -12.85 2.22
N MET A 354 -16.26 -12.44 1.08
CA MET A 354 -16.72 -13.31 0.00
C MET A 354 -15.63 -14.28 -0.47
N ALA A 355 -14.43 -13.75 -0.72
CA ALA A 355 -13.27 -14.46 -1.23
C ALA A 355 -12.83 -15.64 -0.34
N ARG A 356 -13.10 -15.54 0.97
CA ARG A 356 -12.83 -16.58 1.96
C ARG A 356 -14.04 -17.44 2.31
N ALA A 357 -15.23 -17.13 1.77
CA ALA A 357 -16.51 -17.59 2.28
C ALA A 357 -16.60 -17.37 3.81
N ASP A 358 -16.29 -16.17 4.29
CA ASP A 358 -16.28 -15.84 5.72
C ASP A 358 -17.71 -15.66 6.24
N TYR A 359 -18.50 -16.73 6.21
CA TYR A 359 -19.93 -16.71 6.50
C TYR A 359 -20.23 -16.20 7.91
N CYS A 360 -19.35 -16.49 8.88
CA CYS A 360 -19.52 -16.00 10.25
C CYS A 360 -19.09 -14.54 10.47
N GLY A 361 -18.39 -13.92 9.51
CA GLY A 361 -17.81 -12.59 9.69
C GLY A 361 -16.68 -12.50 10.72
N GLN A 362 -16.15 -13.65 11.16
CA GLN A 362 -15.16 -13.76 12.24
C GLN A 362 -13.76 -14.13 11.75
N GLY A 363 -13.54 -14.21 10.42
CA GLY A 363 -12.25 -14.48 9.81
C GLY A 363 -12.01 -15.95 9.49
N THR A 364 -12.85 -16.87 9.99
CA THR A 364 -12.82 -18.28 9.61
C THR A 364 -13.22 -18.44 8.15
N SER A 365 -12.40 -19.12 7.37
CA SER A 365 -12.68 -19.40 5.97
C SER A 365 -13.49 -20.69 5.83
N PHE A 366 -14.53 -20.65 4.99
CA PHE A 366 -15.34 -21.83 4.61
C PHE A 366 -15.19 -22.12 3.10
N THR A 367 -14.00 -21.88 2.57
CA THR A 367 -13.62 -22.21 1.18
C THR A 367 -12.30 -22.95 1.18
N GLN A 368 -11.93 -23.51 0.03
CA GLN A 368 -10.60 -24.03 -0.24
C GLN A 368 -9.87 -23.09 -1.22
N ASP A 369 -8.54 -23.05 -1.15
CA ASP A 369 -7.74 -22.27 -2.10
C ASP A 369 -8.00 -22.76 -3.53
N GLY A 370 -8.14 -21.82 -4.47
CA GLY A 370 -8.45 -22.15 -5.86
C GLY A 370 -9.94 -22.40 -6.14
N THR A 371 -10.81 -22.52 -5.14
CA THR A 371 -12.26 -22.73 -5.41
C THR A 371 -12.78 -21.67 -6.38
N ARG A 372 -13.51 -22.10 -7.41
CA ARG A 372 -14.03 -21.22 -8.44
C ARG A 372 -15.28 -20.47 -7.96
N ILE A 373 -15.35 -19.16 -8.19
CA ILE A 373 -16.59 -18.38 -8.07
C ILE A 373 -16.76 -17.47 -9.29
N ARG A 374 -17.97 -16.90 -9.39
CA ARG A 374 -18.25 -15.77 -10.27
C ARG A 374 -18.76 -14.60 -9.44
N PRO A 375 -17.95 -13.58 -9.15
CA PRO A 375 -18.35 -12.40 -8.40
C PRO A 375 -18.90 -11.29 -9.31
N TRP A 376 -19.70 -10.38 -8.76
CA TRP A 376 -20.07 -9.10 -9.37
C TRP A 376 -20.45 -8.09 -8.28
N ASP A 377 -20.72 -6.84 -8.66
CA ASP A 377 -21.11 -5.77 -7.72
C ASP A 377 -22.26 -4.90 -8.24
N ASP A 378 -22.87 -4.15 -7.32
CA ASP A 378 -23.92 -3.16 -7.57
C ASP A 378 -23.35 -1.73 -7.48
N LEU A 379 -22.06 -1.54 -7.77
CA LEU A 379 -21.49 -0.20 -7.84
C LEU A 379 -21.94 0.52 -9.12
N THR A 380 -21.87 1.85 -9.09
CA THR A 380 -22.17 2.68 -10.27
C THR A 380 -20.97 3.57 -10.59
N PRO A 381 -20.20 3.29 -11.67
CA PRO A 381 -20.29 2.11 -12.53
C PRO A 381 -19.79 0.82 -11.82
N ALA A 382 -20.27 -0.33 -12.28
CA ALA A 382 -19.83 -1.62 -11.75
C ALA A 382 -18.34 -1.85 -12.01
N ILE A 383 -17.65 -2.48 -11.06
CA ILE A 383 -16.26 -2.90 -11.25
C ILE A 383 -16.23 -4.25 -11.96
N ILE A 384 -17.03 -5.20 -11.48
CA ILE A 384 -17.28 -6.48 -12.11
C ILE A 384 -18.77 -6.52 -12.46
N SER A 385 -19.06 -6.64 -13.75
CA SER A 385 -20.43 -6.61 -14.26
C SER A 385 -21.20 -7.86 -13.86
N ALA A 386 -22.52 -7.70 -13.64
CA ALA A 386 -23.39 -8.84 -13.42
C ALA A 386 -23.34 -9.82 -14.61
N PRO A 387 -23.40 -11.14 -14.37
CA PRO A 387 -23.43 -12.12 -15.44
C PRO A 387 -24.64 -11.90 -16.35
N SER A 388 -24.45 -12.07 -17.66
CA SER A 388 -25.56 -11.99 -18.60
C SER A 388 -26.55 -13.14 -18.34
N PRO A 389 -27.87 -12.93 -18.50
CA PRO A 389 -28.85 -14.00 -18.38
C PRO A 389 -28.48 -15.17 -19.30
N GLY A 390 -28.34 -16.38 -18.74
CA GLY A 390 -27.96 -17.58 -19.50
C GLY A 390 -26.47 -17.72 -19.83
N SER A 391 -25.58 -16.82 -19.37
CA SER A 391 -24.13 -16.97 -19.51
C SER A 391 -23.48 -17.73 -18.34
N GLY A 392 -24.29 -18.35 -17.47
CA GLY A 392 -23.87 -19.27 -16.41
C GLY A 392 -23.12 -20.47 -16.98
N SER A 393 -22.04 -20.90 -16.33
CA SER A 393 -21.74 -22.33 -16.40
C SER A 393 -22.81 -23.04 -15.58
N ASP A 394 -23.39 -24.13 -16.11
CA ASP A 394 -24.56 -24.81 -15.53
C ASP A 394 -24.34 -25.28 -14.07
N ASP A 395 -23.10 -25.23 -13.57
CA ASP A 395 -22.68 -25.61 -12.22
C ASP A 395 -22.62 -24.46 -11.19
N LEU A 396 -22.66 -23.19 -11.60
CA LEU A 396 -22.59 -22.04 -10.68
C LEU A 396 -23.96 -21.42 -10.43
N THR A 397 -24.42 -21.48 -9.18
CA THR A 397 -25.67 -20.85 -8.72
C THR A 397 -25.37 -19.70 -7.77
N PHE A 398 -26.32 -18.77 -7.62
CA PHE A 398 -26.18 -17.63 -6.71
C PHE A 398 -25.89 -18.11 -5.28
N GLU A 399 -24.78 -17.68 -4.71
CA GLU A 399 -24.31 -18.11 -3.38
C GLU A 399 -24.81 -17.15 -2.31
N ALA A 400 -24.51 -15.86 -2.44
CA ALA A 400 -24.73 -14.87 -1.40
C ALA A 400 -24.60 -13.43 -1.90
N GLY A 401 -25.23 -12.52 -1.16
CA GLY A 401 -24.90 -11.10 -1.15
C GLY A 401 -24.06 -10.75 0.07
N TRP A 402 -23.07 -9.89 -0.12
CA TRP A 402 -22.03 -9.58 0.86
C TRP A 402 -21.99 -8.10 1.22
N ASN A 403 -21.72 -7.87 2.50
CA ASN A 403 -21.34 -6.58 3.06
C ASN A 403 -20.03 -6.72 3.88
N THR A 404 -19.66 -5.66 4.58
CA THR A 404 -18.38 -5.60 5.32
C THR A 404 -18.34 -6.52 6.56
N ALA A 405 -19.52 -6.90 7.08
CA ALA A 405 -19.65 -7.81 8.21
C ALA A 405 -19.54 -9.28 7.79
N GLY A 406 -20.04 -9.64 6.61
CA GLY A 406 -20.14 -11.04 6.14
C GLY A 406 -21.17 -11.15 5.02
N PRO A 407 -21.79 -12.33 4.81
CA PRO A 407 -22.96 -12.41 3.94
C PRO A 407 -24.09 -11.61 4.59
N ALA A 408 -24.66 -10.65 3.86
CA ALA A 408 -25.89 -9.98 4.28
C ALA A 408 -27.11 -10.89 4.06
N CYS A 409 -26.97 -11.82 3.11
CA CYS A 409 -27.87 -12.95 2.93
C CYS A 409 -27.13 -14.10 2.24
N LEU A 410 -27.55 -15.34 2.48
CA LEU A 410 -26.89 -16.55 2.02
C LEU A 410 -27.90 -17.54 1.44
N SER A 411 -27.72 -17.92 0.18
CA SER A 411 -28.55 -18.91 -0.52
C SER A 411 -28.06 -20.34 -0.25
N HIS A 412 -26.75 -20.57 -0.39
CA HIS A 412 -26.16 -21.88 -0.13
C HIS A 412 -24.69 -21.81 0.31
N LEU A 413 -24.20 -22.88 0.94
CA LEU A 413 -22.78 -23.04 1.23
C LEU A 413 -22.01 -23.45 -0.03
N ARG A 414 -20.80 -22.92 -0.18
CA ARG A 414 -19.87 -23.26 -1.26
C ARG A 414 -19.35 -24.70 -1.17
N TRP A 415 -19.07 -25.17 0.04
CA TRP A 415 -18.59 -26.53 0.32
C TRP A 415 -19.49 -27.18 1.35
N LYS A 416 -20.16 -28.27 0.99
CA LYS A 416 -21.15 -28.91 1.87
C LYS A 416 -20.56 -29.42 3.19
N HIS A 417 -19.28 -29.79 3.20
CA HIS A 417 -18.59 -30.29 4.39
C HIS A 417 -17.99 -29.18 5.28
N LEU A 418 -17.88 -27.94 4.78
CA LEU A 418 -17.40 -26.79 5.54
C LEU A 418 -18.60 -26.03 6.13
N THR A 419 -19.26 -26.65 7.11
CA THR A 419 -20.50 -26.13 7.69
C THR A 419 -20.23 -24.93 8.62
N ALA A 420 -20.86 -23.79 8.33
CA ALA A 420 -20.80 -22.59 9.17
C ALA A 420 -21.97 -22.56 10.16
N SER A 421 -21.80 -23.13 11.35
CA SER A 421 -22.88 -23.21 12.38
C SER A 421 -23.40 -21.86 12.89
N CYS A 422 -22.68 -20.78 12.60
CA CYS A 422 -23.02 -19.40 12.94
C CYS A 422 -24.11 -18.80 12.03
N VAL A 423 -24.31 -19.34 10.82
CA VAL A 423 -25.33 -18.92 9.87
C VAL A 423 -26.27 -20.09 9.63
N PRO A 424 -27.43 -20.13 10.30
CA PRO A 424 -28.39 -21.21 10.10
C PRO A 424 -29.03 -21.05 8.73
N LEU A 425 -28.63 -21.91 7.78
CA LEU A 425 -29.40 -22.13 6.55
C LEU A 425 -30.63 -22.98 6.90
N ASN A 426 -31.67 -22.31 7.38
CA ASN A 426 -32.94 -22.97 7.63
C ASN A 426 -33.64 -23.20 6.28
N PRO A 427 -34.04 -24.44 5.94
CA PRO A 427 -34.84 -24.65 4.74
C PRO A 427 -36.15 -23.85 4.83
N PRO A 428 -36.75 -23.44 3.70
CA PRO A 428 -38.05 -22.78 3.70
C PRO A 428 -39.08 -23.66 4.43
N ILE A 429 -39.79 -23.06 5.38
CA ILE A 429 -40.93 -23.67 6.08
C ILE A 429 -42.19 -23.15 5.40
N TYR A 430 -42.96 -24.05 4.82
CA TYR A 430 -44.23 -23.71 4.17
C TYR A 430 -45.40 -23.91 5.13
N ASP A 431 -46.35 -22.99 5.15
CA ASP A 431 -47.63 -23.19 5.81
C ASP A 431 -48.61 -24.03 4.97
N ALA A 432 -49.83 -24.19 5.46
CA ALA A 432 -50.88 -24.94 4.78
C ALA A 432 -51.33 -24.31 3.44
N ASN A 433 -51.03 -23.03 3.21
CA ASN A 433 -51.33 -22.31 1.97
C ASN A 433 -50.17 -22.36 0.96
N GLY A 434 -49.00 -22.86 1.38
CA GLY A 434 -47.78 -22.86 0.59
C GLY A 434 -46.95 -21.59 0.72
N ASP A 435 -47.24 -20.73 1.71
CA ASP A 435 -46.49 -19.52 1.99
C ASP A 435 -45.28 -19.82 2.89
N ILE A 436 -44.15 -19.15 2.65
CA ILE A 436 -42.92 -19.32 3.46
C ILE A 436 -43.08 -18.54 4.76
N VAL A 437 -43.08 -19.24 5.90
CA VAL A 437 -43.34 -18.66 7.24
C VAL A 437 -42.10 -18.45 8.11
N ASN A 438 -40.90 -18.69 7.55
CA ASN A 438 -39.62 -18.42 8.20
C ASN A 438 -38.75 -17.44 7.40
N ASP A 439 -39.40 -16.61 6.58
CA ASP A 439 -38.77 -15.56 5.79
C ASP A 439 -38.57 -14.31 6.65
N CYS A 440 -37.31 -13.86 6.80
CA CYS A 440 -37.03 -12.63 7.55
C CYS A 440 -37.64 -11.37 6.92
N ARG A 441 -38.08 -11.42 5.66
CA ARG A 441 -38.76 -10.31 4.97
C ARG A 441 -40.21 -10.15 5.42
N ASP A 442 -40.85 -11.19 5.94
CA ASP A 442 -42.23 -11.10 6.42
C ASP A 442 -42.27 -10.39 7.78
N PRO A 443 -42.89 -9.20 7.89
CA PRO A 443 -43.01 -8.47 9.16
C PRO A 443 -43.82 -9.23 10.22
N ASN A 444 -44.57 -10.27 9.83
CA ASN A 444 -45.32 -11.13 10.73
C ASN A 444 -44.51 -12.34 11.24
N THR A 445 -43.32 -12.59 10.69
CA THR A 445 -42.42 -13.64 11.18
C THR A 445 -41.73 -13.14 12.46
N PRO A 446 -41.87 -13.84 13.61
CA PRO A 446 -41.32 -13.36 14.88
C PRO A 446 -39.78 -13.34 14.85
N TYR A 447 -39.20 -12.14 14.77
CA TYR A 447 -37.76 -11.89 14.90
C TYR A 447 -37.26 -12.36 16.27
N SER A 448 -36.71 -13.56 16.31
CA SER A 448 -35.91 -14.05 17.43
C SER A 448 -34.73 -14.86 16.90
N THR A 449 -33.62 -14.83 17.62
CA THR A 449 -32.36 -15.49 17.23
C THR A 449 -32.62 -16.96 16.87
N GLY A 450 -32.35 -17.34 15.62
CA GLY A 450 -32.53 -18.70 15.11
C GLY A 450 -33.89 -19.04 14.50
N LYS A 451 -34.85 -18.09 14.40
CA LYS A 451 -36.19 -18.36 13.85
C LYS A 451 -36.45 -17.90 12.41
N CYS A 452 -35.62 -17.04 11.85
CA CYS A 452 -35.65 -16.71 10.43
C CYS A 452 -34.21 -16.72 9.89
N ALA A 453 -34.04 -17.08 8.62
CA ALA A 453 -32.74 -17.09 7.95
C ALA A 453 -32.70 -15.94 6.93
N GLU A 454 -31.61 -15.17 6.92
CA GLU A 454 -31.36 -14.13 5.92
C GLU A 454 -30.98 -14.81 4.59
N ILE A 455 -31.98 -15.39 3.92
CA ILE A 455 -31.85 -16.08 2.64
C ILE A 455 -32.26 -15.13 1.52
N CYS A 456 -31.55 -15.16 0.42
CA CYS A 456 -31.88 -14.44 -0.80
C CYS A 456 -31.66 -15.35 -2.01
N ASP A 457 -32.54 -15.24 -3.00
CA ASP A 457 -32.50 -16.09 -4.19
C ASP A 457 -31.64 -15.50 -5.31
N ASN A 458 -31.40 -14.19 -5.27
CA ASN A 458 -30.64 -13.46 -6.29
C ASN A 458 -30.04 -12.14 -5.77
N ALA A 459 -29.23 -11.50 -6.62
CA ALA A 459 -28.57 -10.24 -6.29
C ALA A 459 -29.54 -9.06 -6.12
N ASP A 460 -30.64 -8.99 -6.88
CA ASP A 460 -31.60 -7.89 -6.79
C ASP A 460 -32.23 -7.86 -5.39
N GLU A 461 -32.61 -9.04 -4.90
CA GLU A 461 -33.11 -9.22 -3.55
C GLU A 461 -32.06 -8.88 -2.49
N ALA A 462 -30.84 -9.40 -2.66
CA ALA A 462 -29.73 -9.15 -1.77
C ALA A 462 -29.36 -7.66 -1.64
N ALA A 463 -29.44 -6.92 -2.75
CA ALA A 463 -29.21 -5.48 -2.77
C ALA A 463 -30.36 -4.72 -2.12
N HIS A 464 -31.61 -5.03 -2.52
CA HIS A 464 -32.79 -4.26 -2.12
C HIS A 464 -33.14 -4.43 -0.64
N TYR A 465 -33.12 -5.66 -0.13
CA TYR A 465 -33.58 -5.96 1.23
C TYR A 465 -32.45 -6.02 2.25
N TYR A 466 -31.23 -6.40 1.84
CA TYR A 466 -30.12 -6.66 2.76
C TYR A 466 -28.94 -5.69 2.60
N GLY A 467 -29.01 -4.74 1.65
CA GLY A 467 -27.97 -3.74 1.44
C GLY A 467 -26.62 -4.33 0.98
N SER A 468 -26.66 -5.49 0.32
CA SER A 468 -25.48 -6.11 -0.28
C SER A 468 -24.93 -5.23 -1.40
N ARG A 469 -23.60 -5.16 -1.51
CA ARG A 469 -22.93 -4.43 -2.61
C ARG A 469 -22.09 -5.32 -3.53
N VAL A 470 -21.72 -6.49 -3.03
CA VAL A 470 -20.91 -7.48 -3.74
C VAL A 470 -21.64 -8.80 -3.66
N PHE A 471 -21.64 -9.57 -4.74
CA PHE A 471 -22.35 -10.82 -4.85
C PHE A 471 -21.45 -11.86 -5.46
N ASN A 472 -21.79 -13.13 -5.28
CA ASN A 472 -21.19 -14.17 -6.08
C ASN A 472 -22.10 -15.35 -6.33
N SER A 473 -21.73 -16.12 -7.35
CA SER A 473 -22.18 -17.48 -7.58
C SER A 473 -21.04 -18.47 -7.32
N SER A 474 -21.38 -19.67 -6.88
CA SER A 474 -20.45 -20.78 -6.73
C SER A 474 -21.12 -22.12 -6.99
N ALA A 475 -20.31 -23.16 -7.18
CA ALA A 475 -20.80 -24.53 -7.24
C ALA A 475 -21.13 -25.06 -5.84
N LEU A 476 -22.04 -26.04 -5.77
CA LEU A 476 -22.33 -26.82 -4.57
C LEU A 476 -21.31 -27.96 -4.42
N ASN A 477 -20.10 -27.64 -3.96
CA ASN A 477 -19.00 -28.60 -3.93
C ASN A 477 -19.18 -29.68 -2.85
N THR A 478 -18.85 -30.93 -3.21
CA THR A 478 -18.71 -32.09 -2.31
C THR A 478 -17.23 -32.39 -2.06
N PRO A 479 -16.86 -33.09 -0.96
CA PRO A 479 -15.47 -33.41 -0.63
C PRO A 479 -14.65 -34.02 -1.76
#